data_AF-A0A2D4KPW8-F1
#
_entry.id   AF-A0A2D4KPW8-F1
#
_cell.length_a   1.000
_cell.length_b   1.000
_cell.length_c   1.000
_cell.angle_alpha   90.00
_cell.angle_beta   90.00
_cell.angle_gamma   90.00
#
_symmetry.space_group_name_H-M   'P 1'
#
loop_
_entity.id
_entity.type
_entity.pdbx_description
1 polymer ?
#
loop_
_entity_poly.entity_id
_entity_poly.type
_entity_poly.pdbx_seq_one_letter_code
_entity_poly.pdbx_strand_id
1 'polypeptide(L)'
;PRESIDRWFKEEQINFRAGFEKSMDQIAPWFHGILTTKEAEELLEGLAPGSFLIRVSEKIKGYVLSYLSAEGCKHFLIDASGDSYSFLGVDQLQHSTLADLVEFHKDEPITSLGKERLHYPCGQQGQLPDYLDLFE
;
A
#
# COMPACT_ATOMS: atom_id res chain seq x y z
N PRO A 1 -2.48 10.16 -17.60
CA PRO A 1 -2.79 10.23 -16.15
C PRO A 1 -2.81 8.84 -15.51
N ARG A 2 -3.68 7.93 -15.97
CA ARG A 2 -3.73 6.52 -15.52
C ARG A 2 -2.75 5.62 -16.30
N GLU A 3 -2.77 5.66 -17.63
CA GLU A 3 -1.85 4.86 -18.48
C GLU A 3 -0.36 5.07 -18.15
N SER A 4 0.02 6.30 -17.76
CA SER A 4 1.39 6.61 -17.34
C SER A 4 1.77 5.93 -16.03
N ILE A 5 0.80 5.73 -15.13
CA ILE A 5 0.95 5.02 -13.85
C ILE A 5 0.95 3.52 -14.09
N ASP A 6 0.06 3.01 -14.95
CA ASP A 6 0.07 1.60 -15.36
C ASP A 6 1.41 1.21 -15.94
N ARG A 7 1.92 2.00 -16.90
CA ARG A 7 3.23 1.78 -17.51
C ARG A 7 4.36 1.85 -16.48
N TRP A 8 4.34 2.86 -15.61
CA TRP A 8 5.33 2.99 -14.53
C TRP A 8 5.35 1.75 -13.64
N PHE A 9 4.18 1.27 -13.22
CA PHE A 9 4.10 0.08 -12.39
C PHE A 9 4.67 -1.15 -13.12
N LYS A 10 4.22 -1.38 -14.36
CA LYS A 10 4.61 -2.56 -15.15
C LYS A 10 6.11 -2.57 -15.50
N GLU A 11 6.67 -1.42 -15.87
CA GLU A 11 8.07 -1.33 -16.32
C GLU A 11 9.05 -1.19 -15.13
N GLU A 12 8.67 -0.46 -14.09
CA GLU A 12 9.60 -0.07 -13.03
C GLU A 12 9.37 -0.84 -11.73
N GLN A 13 8.14 -1.26 -11.40
CA GLN A 13 7.81 -1.78 -10.06
C GLN A 13 7.64 -3.31 -9.99
N ILE A 14 7.27 -3.96 -11.10
CA ILE A 14 7.14 -5.43 -11.15
C ILE A 14 8.47 -6.12 -10.79
N ASN A 15 9.61 -5.60 -11.29
CA ASN A 15 10.93 -6.16 -10.99
C ASN A 15 11.32 -6.07 -9.51
N PHE A 16 10.77 -5.09 -8.79
CA PHE A 16 10.95 -4.94 -7.34
C PHE A 16 9.91 -5.71 -6.51
N ARG A 17 9.12 -6.57 -7.16
CA ARG A 17 8.06 -7.36 -6.54
C ARG A 17 7.06 -6.51 -5.77
N ALA A 18 6.75 -5.32 -6.28
CA ALA A 18 5.74 -4.46 -5.69
C ALA A 18 4.38 -5.16 -5.67
N GLY A 19 3.74 -5.18 -4.50
CA GLY A 19 2.46 -5.84 -4.29
C GLY A 19 2.53 -7.35 -4.05
N PHE A 20 3.70 -7.99 -4.11
CA PHE A 20 3.85 -9.40 -3.77
C PHE A 20 4.08 -9.62 -2.28
N GLU A 21 3.75 -10.81 -1.80
CA GLU A 21 4.18 -11.27 -0.49
C GLU A 21 5.69 -11.55 -0.45
N LYS A 22 6.30 -11.42 0.74
CA LYS A 22 7.75 -11.52 0.93
C LYS A 22 8.35 -12.86 0.48
N SER A 23 7.64 -13.96 0.72
CA SER A 23 8.15 -15.32 0.53
C SER A 23 7.35 -16.15 -0.49
N MET A 24 6.32 -15.57 -1.09
CA MET A 24 5.43 -16.27 -2.01
C MET A 24 5.30 -15.52 -3.33
N ASP A 25 5.07 -16.26 -4.41
CA ASP A 25 4.76 -15.69 -5.72
C ASP A 25 3.26 -15.43 -5.84
N GLN A 26 2.73 -14.75 -4.83
CA GLN A 26 1.32 -14.37 -4.70
C GLN A 26 1.25 -12.88 -4.39
N ILE A 27 0.19 -12.24 -4.91
CA ILE A 27 -0.10 -10.85 -4.58
C ILE A 27 -0.58 -10.78 -3.13
N ALA A 28 0.00 -9.85 -2.39
CA ALA A 28 -0.28 -9.67 -0.98
C ALA A 28 -1.73 -9.23 -0.77
N PRO A 29 -2.40 -9.71 0.29
CA PRO A 29 -3.80 -9.41 0.53
C PRO A 29 -4.07 -7.91 0.65
N TRP A 30 -3.11 -7.16 1.20
CA TRP A 30 -3.17 -5.72 1.39
C TRP A 30 -2.95 -4.89 0.10
N PHE A 31 -2.62 -5.49 -1.04
CA PHE A 31 -2.33 -4.75 -2.27
C PHE A 31 -3.57 -4.63 -3.16
N HIS A 32 -4.00 -3.41 -3.47
CA HIS A 32 -5.24 -3.13 -4.21
C HIS A 32 -5.03 -2.46 -5.58
N GLY A 33 -3.82 -2.46 -6.12
CA GLY A 33 -3.55 -1.83 -7.41
C GLY A 33 -3.95 -0.35 -7.46
N ILE A 34 -4.46 0.13 -8.58
CA ILE A 34 -4.89 1.53 -8.72
C ILE A 34 -6.27 1.70 -8.09
N LEU A 35 -6.32 2.38 -6.95
CA LEU A 35 -7.54 2.59 -6.18
C LEU A 35 -7.63 4.05 -5.70
N THR A 36 -8.83 4.63 -5.77
CA THR A 36 -9.08 5.99 -5.28
C THR A 36 -9.00 6.05 -3.75
N THR A 37 -8.86 7.25 -3.19
CA THR A 37 -8.95 7.44 -1.73
C THR A 37 -10.33 7.01 -1.20
N LYS A 38 -11.39 7.34 -1.95
CA LYS A 38 -12.77 7.07 -1.54
C LYS A 38 -13.06 5.57 -1.50
N GLU A 39 -12.69 4.83 -2.55
CA GLU A 39 -12.86 3.37 -2.57
C GLU A 39 -12.05 2.70 -1.45
N ALA A 40 -10.85 3.19 -1.16
CA ALA A 40 -10.07 2.68 -0.03
C ALA A 40 -10.73 2.93 1.34
N GLU A 41 -11.37 4.08 1.53
CA GLU A 41 -12.14 4.38 2.74
C GLU A 41 -13.37 3.49 2.86
N GLU A 42 -14.09 3.23 1.76
CA GLU A 42 -15.25 2.33 1.70
C GLU A 42 -14.84 0.88 2.04
N LEU A 43 -13.71 0.39 1.52
CA LEU A 43 -13.21 -0.95 1.83
C LEU A 43 -12.82 -1.12 3.31
N LEU A 44 -12.31 -0.05 3.93
CA LEU A 44 -11.92 -0.05 5.33
C LEU A 44 -13.09 0.22 6.28
N GLU A 45 -14.24 0.69 5.77
CA GLU A 45 -15.39 1.03 6.59
C GLU A 45 -15.89 -0.19 7.39
N GLY A 46 -16.10 0.00 8.69
CA GLY A 46 -16.58 -1.07 9.58
C GLY A 46 -15.54 -2.13 9.97
N LEU A 47 -14.29 -2.02 9.49
CA LEU A 47 -13.19 -2.90 9.93
C LEU A 47 -12.62 -2.45 11.28
N ALA A 48 -11.73 -3.28 11.85
CA ALA A 48 -11.10 -2.97 13.14
C ALA A 48 -10.00 -1.89 12.99
N PRO A 49 -9.80 -0.98 13.97
CA PRO A 49 -8.62 -0.12 13.99
C PRO A 49 -7.33 -0.93 13.87
N GLY A 50 -6.39 -0.46 13.05
CA GLY A 50 -5.23 -1.25 12.62
C GLY A 50 -5.41 -1.91 11.25
N SER A 51 -6.60 -1.82 10.66
CA SER A 51 -6.85 -2.32 9.31
C SER A 51 -6.23 -1.40 8.27
N PHE A 52 -5.67 -1.97 7.20
CA PHE A 52 -4.94 -1.19 6.20
C PHE A 52 -4.96 -1.82 4.81
N LEU A 53 -4.69 -1.01 3.79
CA LEU A 53 -4.37 -1.45 2.44
C LEU A 53 -3.35 -0.50 1.79
N ILE A 54 -2.60 -1.01 0.82
CA ILE A 54 -1.72 -0.23 -0.05
C ILE A 54 -2.30 -0.21 -1.45
N ARG A 55 -2.38 1.00 -2.01
CA ARG A 55 -2.84 1.27 -3.37
C ARG A 55 -1.82 2.10 -4.13
N VAL A 56 -1.78 1.92 -5.44
CA VAL A 56 -1.08 2.78 -6.38
C VAL A 56 -1.83 4.10 -6.50
N SER A 57 -1.11 5.22 -6.43
CA SER A 57 -1.72 6.54 -6.58
C SER A 57 -2.14 6.80 -8.02
N GLU A 58 -3.37 7.29 -8.22
CA GLU A 58 -3.86 7.71 -9.54
C GLU A 58 -3.20 9.00 -10.06
N LYS A 59 -2.50 9.74 -9.19
CA LYS A 59 -2.01 11.10 -9.46
C LYS A 59 -0.50 11.20 -9.58
N ILE A 60 0.24 10.33 -8.89
CA ILE A 60 1.71 10.36 -8.82
C ILE A 60 2.27 8.95 -8.97
N LYS A 61 3.50 8.85 -9.48
CA LYS A 61 4.29 7.61 -9.43
C LYS A 61 4.63 7.33 -7.97
N GLY A 62 3.93 6.39 -7.35
CA GLY A 62 4.09 6.06 -5.94
C GLY A 62 2.86 5.37 -5.37
N TYR A 63 2.92 5.09 -4.07
CA TYR A 63 1.86 4.36 -3.38
C TYR A 63 1.26 5.19 -2.26
N VAL A 64 0.08 4.77 -1.81
CA VAL A 64 -0.59 5.28 -0.63
C VAL A 64 -0.97 4.12 0.25
N LEU A 65 -0.58 4.16 1.52
CA LEU A 65 -1.14 3.31 2.55
C LEU A 65 -2.38 4.00 3.12
N SER A 66 -3.54 3.39 2.95
CA SER A 66 -4.77 3.78 3.66
C SER A 66 -4.87 2.95 4.94
N TYR A 67 -5.06 3.61 6.08
CA TYR A 67 -5.01 3.01 7.41
C TYR A 67 -6.20 3.44 8.24
N LEU A 68 -6.96 2.50 8.78
CA LEU A 68 -8.06 2.77 9.69
C LEU A 68 -7.55 2.94 11.12
N SER A 69 -7.63 4.16 11.64
CA SER A 69 -7.41 4.46 13.05
C SER A 69 -8.72 4.53 13.83
N ALA A 70 -8.64 4.60 15.16
CA ALA A 70 -9.81 4.82 16.01
C ALA A 70 -10.51 6.19 15.76
N GLU A 71 -9.78 7.14 15.16
CA GLU A 71 -10.27 8.50 14.87
C GLU A 71 -10.72 8.65 13.40
N GLY A 72 -10.59 7.60 12.59
CA GLY A 72 -10.91 7.60 11.17
C GLY A 72 -9.75 7.15 10.28
N CYS A 73 -9.95 7.25 8.97
CA CYS A 73 -8.98 6.84 7.97
C CYS A 73 -7.82 7.84 7.87
N LYS A 74 -6.59 7.33 7.81
CA LYS A 74 -5.35 8.08 7.60
C LYS A 74 -4.72 7.59 6.30
N HIS A 75 -4.06 8.49 5.57
CA HIS A 75 -3.39 8.15 4.32
C HIS A 75 -1.93 8.58 4.36
N PHE A 76 -1.03 7.63 4.16
CA PHE A 76 0.40 7.85 4.16
C PHE A 76 0.95 7.65 2.75
N LEU A 77 1.61 8.68 2.21
CA LEU A 77 2.28 8.57 0.93
C LEU A 77 3.55 7.74 1.10
N ILE A 78 3.75 6.78 0.20
CA ILE A 78 4.95 5.97 0.12
C ILE A 78 5.71 6.41 -1.13
N ASP A 79 6.93 6.87 -0.91
CA ASP A 79 7.88 7.11 -1.99
C ASP A 79 8.36 5.77 -2.55
N ALA A 80 8.44 5.72 -3.87
CA ALA A 80 8.96 4.59 -4.64
C ALA A 80 9.98 5.08 -5.68
N SER A 81 10.64 6.20 -5.38
CA SER A 81 11.70 6.77 -6.18
C SER A 81 12.96 5.91 -6.04
N GLY A 82 13.31 5.16 -7.08
CA GLY A 82 14.51 4.32 -7.10
C GLY A 82 14.23 2.86 -6.76
N ASP A 83 15.09 2.26 -5.92
CA ASP A 83 15.09 0.84 -5.55
C ASP A 83 14.65 0.60 -4.09
N SER A 84 13.98 1.57 -3.47
CA SER A 84 13.51 1.49 -2.09
C SER A 84 12.15 2.14 -1.89
N TYR A 85 11.53 1.81 -0.76
CA TYR A 85 10.23 2.29 -0.32
C TYR A 85 10.34 2.94 1.06
N SER A 86 9.76 4.12 1.23
CA SER A 86 9.71 4.81 2.52
C SER A 86 8.47 5.70 2.61
N PHE A 87 8.02 6.00 3.82
CA PHE A 87 6.94 6.95 4.01
C PHE A 87 7.43 8.39 3.88
N LEU A 88 6.69 9.22 3.14
CA LEU A 88 6.99 10.65 3.01
C LEU A 88 6.56 11.43 4.26
N GLY A 89 7.44 12.32 4.74
CA GLY A 89 7.13 13.26 5.82
C GLY A 89 7.15 12.66 7.23
N VAL A 90 7.56 11.40 7.37
CA VAL A 90 7.82 10.71 8.65
C VAL A 90 9.27 10.20 8.65
N ASP A 91 9.68 9.41 9.66
CA ASP A 91 11.00 8.79 9.69
C ASP A 91 11.29 8.11 8.34
N GLN A 92 12.33 8.56 7.64
CA GLN A 92 12.64 8.16 6.26
C GLN A 92 13.34 6.79 6.20
N LEU A 93 12.87 5.84 7.00
CA LEU A 93 13.38 4.47 6.97
C LEU A 93 13.06 3.85 5.62
N GLN A 94 14.10 3.41 4.91
CA GLN A 94 14.01 2.81 3.59
C GLN A 94 13.91 1.29 3.69
N HIS A 95 13.03 0.71 2.88
CA HIS A 95 12.81 -0.73 2.76
C HIS A 95 13.03 -1.17 1.32
N SER A 96 13.60 -2.35 1.11
CA SER A 96 13.89 -2.88 -0.23
C SER A 96 12.63 -3.32 -0.99
N THR A 97 11.56 -3.67 -0.27
CA THR A 97 10.27 -4.06 -0.86
C THR A 97 9.11 -3.48 -0.07
N LEU A 98 7.95 -3.31 -0.71
CA LEU A 98 6.71 -2.96 0.02
C LEU A 98 6.35 -4.00 1.08
N ALA A 99 6.66 -5.28 0.85
CA ALA A 99 6.44 -6.33 1.82
C ALA A 99 7.32 -6.16 3.07
N ASP A 100 8.58 -5.73 2.91
CA ASP A 100 9.46 -5.42 4.05
C ASP A 100 8.98 -4.20 4.84
N LEU A 101 8.49 -3.18 4.14
CA LEU A 101 7.87 -2.00 4.77
C LEU A 101 6.65 -2.43 5.60
N VAL A 102 5.76 -3.25 5.02
CA VAL A 102 4.58 -3.73 5.73
C VAL A 102 4.97 -4.59 6.93
N GLU A 103 5.91 -5.54 6.76
CA GLU A 103 6.33 -6.44 7.82
C GLU A 103 6.95 -5.69 9.00
N PHE A 104 7.83 -4.72 8.73
CA PHE A 104 8.44 -3.90 9.77
C PHE A 104 7.39 -3.12 10.57
N HIS A 105 6.42 -2.53 9.87
CA HIS A 105 5.39 -1.70 10.51
C HIS A 105 4.23 -2.48 11.14
N LYS A 106 4.31 -3.82 11.20
CA LYS A 106 3.45 -4.64 12.08
C LYS A 106 3.80 -4.41 13.55
N ASP A 107 5.09 -4.27 13.84
CA ASP A 107 5.62 -4.11 15.20
C ASP A 107 6.01 -2.65 15.49
N GLU A 108 6.51 -1.94 14.48
CA GLU A 108 6.96 -0.55 14.61
C GLU A 108 5.92 0.46 14.09
N PRO A 109 5.56 1.50 14.87
CA PRO A 109 4.58 2.48 14.42
C PRO A 109 5.10 3.29 13.22
N ILE A 110 4.20 3.70 12.33
CA ILE A 110 4.56 4.53 11.16
C ILE A 110 5.05 5.92 11.57
N THR A 111 4.45 6.49 12.62
CA THR A 111 4.78 7.84 13.10
C THR A 111 5.34 7.80 14.52
N SER A 112 6.34 8.63 14.81
CA SER A 112 7.01 8.65 16.12
C SER A 112 6.08 9.10 17.28
N LEU A 113 4.99 9.80 16.96
CA LEU A 113 3.98 10.26 17.92
C LEU A 113 2.75 9.34 18.02
N GLY A 114 2.61 8.39 17.10
CA GLY A 114 1.39 7.63 16.92
C GLY A 114 1.51 6.15 17.31
N LYS A 115 0.44 5.41 17.01
CA LYS A 115 0.31 3.95 17.25
C LYS A 115 -0.10 3.22 15.98
N GLU A 116 0.12 3.83 14.81
CA GLU A 116 -0.30 3.25 13.53
C GLU A 116 0.57 2.05 13.19
N ARG A 117 0.07 0.86 13.54
CA ARG A 117 0.69 -0.43 13.25
C ARG A 117 -0.19 -1.23 12.33
N LEU A 118 0.43 -1.90 11.37
CA LEU A 118 -0.23 -2.60 10.27
C LEU A 118 -0.73 -3.98 10.71
N HIS A 119 -1.81 -4.00 11.49
CA HIS A 119 -2.30 -5.24 12.11
C HIS A 119 -3.11 -6.12 11.17
N TYR A 120 -4.06 -5.53 10.42
CA TYR A 120 -5.05 -6.30 9.67
C TYR A 120 -5.03 -5.90 8.19
N PRO A 121 -4.45 -6.71 7.29
CA PRO A 121 -4.53 -6.41 5.86
C PRO A 121 -6.00 -6.51 5.41
N CYS A 122 -6.51 -5.43 4.80
CA CYS A 122 -7.77 -5.46 4.08
C CYS A 122 -7.53 -6.22 2.78
N GLY A 123 -8.32 -7.28 2.55
CA GLY A 123 -8.27 -8.08 1.34
C GLY A 123 -9.16 -7.54 0.23
N GLN A 124 -9.12 -8.22 -0.92
CA GLN A 124 -10.00 -7.98 -2.07
C GLN A 124 -11.47 -8.29 -1.70
N GLN A 125 -12.40 -7.40 -2.07
CA GLN A 125 -13.85 -7.60 -1.84
C GLN A 125 -14.66 -7.81 -3.12
N GLY A 126 -14.12 -7.40 -4.28
CA GLY A 126 -14.77 -7.55 -5.58
C GLY A 126 -14.71 -8.97 -6.15
N GLN A 127 -15.51 -9.22 -7.20
CA GLN A 127 -15.45 -10.47 -7.95
C GLN A 127 -14.12 -10.63 -8.70
N LEU A 128 -13.55 -9.51 -9.14
CA LEU A 128 -12.21 -9.43 -9.72
C LEU A 128 -11.30 -8.67 -8.73
N PRO A 129 -10.02 -9.05 -8.64
CA PRO A 129 -9.08 -8.33 -7.80
C PRO A 129 -8.81 -6.93 -8.38
N ASP A 130 -8.73 -5.94 -7.51
CA ASP A 130 -8.49 -4.53 -7.84
C ASP A 130 -7.15 -4.32 -8.57
N TYR A 131 -6.20 -5.24 -8.36
CA TYR A 131 -4.88 -5.22 -9.00
C TYR A 131 -4.83 -5.87 -10.39
N LEU A 132 -5.92 -6.44 -10.90
CA LEU A 132 -5.92 -7.27 -12.11
C LEU A 132 -5.15 -6.64 -13.27
N ASP A 133 -5.53 -5.41 -13.65
CA ASP A 133 -4.97 -4.68 -14.80
C ASP A 133 -3.45 -4.46 -14.70
N LEU A 134 -2.88 -4.46 -13.50
CA LEU A 134 -1.46 -4.21 -13.26
C LEU A 134 -0.59 -5.43 -13.49
N PHE A 135 -1.16 -6.64 -13.43
CA PHE A 135 -0.42 -7.90 -13.54
C PHE A 135 -0.80 -8.74 -14.77
N GLU A 136 -1.67 -8.22 -15.63
CA GLU A 136 -1.91 -8.72 -16.99
C GLU A 136 -0.86 -8.26 -18.02
#